data_AF-A0A947BI87-F1
#
_entry.id   AF-A0A947BI87-F1
#
_cell.length_a   1.000
_cell.length_b   1.000
_cell.length_c   1.000
_cell.angle_alpha   90.00
_cell.angle_beta   90.00
_cell.angle_gamma   90.00
#
_symmetry.space_group_name_H-M   'P 1'
#
loop_
_entity.id
_entity.type
_entity.pdbx_description
1 polymer ?
#
loop_
_entity_poly.entity_id
_entity_poly.type
_entity_poly.pdbx_seq_one_letter_code
_entity_poly.pdbx_strand_id
1 'polypeptide(L)'
;MIESGVSRVAAHQLMLLHGAPLANPDSREQFGFRVRHRIVARCLGKYTGDLVAETEEMVVESENFSFQDYLDTRAFHLLLTIYFYEANFQEAFKFARERGVRPFELVRAMHDRLSEAPPAFRKVVADYLDENQSELFETREDCLAWVAENYDGLISGDVGGNLLSRYSMIGRFVVLNETLDFLAHILGDMLGEDDAEAQSMLASVINYYRSVMLHVPFRQSLEATPNWVTEHDVEAWRGDDYAKPLGEYRLGQRIEIPTDVNARIKATLKTRIDTFGEHPTGLGRFTRTMFANDFRRDLQRPDSLNR
;
A
#
# COMPACT_ATOMS: atom_id res chain seq x y z
N MET A 1 -5.19 8.75 -15.43
CA MET A 1 -5.66 9.12 -14.07
C MET A 1 -4.47 9.37 -13.14
N ILE A 2 -3.58 8.41 -12.90
CA ILE A 2 -2.38 8.60 -12.06
C ILE A 2 -1.56 9.85 -12.47
N GLU A 3 -1.40 10.07 -13.78
CA GLU A 3 -0.67 11.23 -14.33
C GLU A 3 -1.36 12.59 -14.15
N SER A 4 -2.66 12.64 -13.82
CA SER A 4 -3.39 13.91 -13.73
C SER A 4 -3.14 14.66 -12.40
N GLY A 5 -2.23 14.17 -11.56
CA GLY A 5 -1.91 14.79 -10.26
C GLY A 5 -2.85 14.42 -9.12
N VAL A 6 -3.79 13.50 -9.32
CA VAL A 6 -4.64 12.99 -8.23
C VAL A 6 -3.80 12.12 -7.29
N SER A 7 -4.05 12.26 -5.98
CA SER A 7 -3.41 11.43 -4.95
C SER A 7 -4.17 10.15 -4.64
N ARG A 8 -5.40 10.00 -5.17
CA ARG A 8 -6.27 8.86 -4.93
C ARG A 8 -6.76 8.27 -6.24
N VAL A 9 -6.44 7.00 -6.46
CA VAL A 9 -6.94 6.20 -7.58
C VAL A 9 -7.67 5.00 -6.98
N ALA A 10 -9.00 5.01 -7.04
CA ALA A 10 -9.81 3.88 -6.63
C ALA A 10 -9.96 2.92 -7.82
N ALA A 11 -9.23 1.82 -7.79
CA ALA A 11 -9.38 0.74 -8.76
C ALA A 11 -10.22 -0.38 -8.15
N HIS A 12 -11.10 -0.97 -8.96
CA HIS A 12 -11.92 -2.12 -8.59
C HIS A 12 -11.70 -3.23 -9.61
N GLN A 13 -11.79 -4.47 -9.13
CA GLN A 13 -11.86 -5.62 -10.04
C GLN A 13 -13.21 -5.59 -10.76
N LEU A 14 -13.27 -6.15 -11.98
CA LEU A 14 -14.51 -6.24 -12.72
C LEU A 14 -15.42 -7.30 -12.10
N MET A 15 -16.54 -6.85 -11.52
CA MET A 15 -17.57 -7.68 -10.90
C MET A 15 -18.82 -7.66 -11.78
N LEU A 16 -19.44 -8.83 -12.00
CA LEU A 16 -20.71 -8.92 -12.72
C LEU A 16 -21.87 -8.81 -11.71
N LEU A 17 -22.37 -7.58 -11.54
CA LEU A 17 -23.47 -7.31 -10.62
C LEU A 17 -24.81 -7.67 -11.27
N HIS A 18 -25.64 -8.43 -10.57
CA HIS A 18 -26.97 -8.81 -11.06
C HIS A 18 -27.81 -7.56 -11.39
N GLY A 19 -28.39 -7.51 -12.59
CA GLY A 19 -29.14 -6.37 -13.10
C GLY A 19 -28.31 -5.26 -13.75
N ALA A 20 -26.96 -5.33 -13.72
CA ALA A 20 -26.11 -4.42 -14.48
C ALA A 20 -25.94 -4.90 -15.94
N PRO A 21 -25.81 -3.99 -16.93
CA PRO A 21 -25.68 -4.38 -18.34
C PRO A 21 -24.56 -5.36 -18.66
N LEU A 22 -23.44 -5.30 -17.94
CA LEU A 22 -22.30 -6.22 -18.14
C LEU A 22 -22.57 -7.65 -17.65
N ALA A 23 -23.57 -7.85 -16.78
CA ALA A 23 -23.94 -9.17 -16.30
C ALA A 23 -24.92 -9.90 -17.24
N ASN A 24 -25.48 -9.21 -18.24
CA ASN A 24 -26.40 -9.80 -19.22
C ASN A 24 -25.72 -10.88 -20.07
N PRO A 25 -26.44 -11.95 -20.49
CA PRO A 25 -25.89 -13.01 -21.33
C PRO A 25 -25.19 -12.49 -22.59
N ASP A 26 -25.81 -11.57 -23.31
CA ASP A 26 -25.27 -10.99 -24.55
C ASP A 26 -23.91 -10.29 -24.31
N SER A 27 -23.76 -9.55 -23.21
CA SER A 27 -22.49 -8.91 -22.84
C SER A 27 -21.42 -9.94 -22.48
N ARG A 28 -21.79 -10.98 -21.72
CA ARG A 28 -20.87 -12.05 -21.34
C ARG A 28 -20.32 -12.78 -22.57
N GLU A 29 -21.19 -13.06 -23.53
CA GLU A 29 -20.82 -13.67 -24.81
C GLU A 29 -19.97 -12.72 -25.65
N GLN A 30 -20.40 -11.47 -25.83
CA GLN A 30 -19.71 -10.45 -26.62
C GLN A 30 -18.26 -10.24 -26.17
N PHE A 31 -18.00 -10.19 -24.86
CA PHE A 31 -16.66 -9.95 -24.32
C PHE A 31 -15.92 -11.22 -23.90
N GLY A 32 -16.56 -12.39 -24.06
CA GLY A 32 -15.97 -13.69 -23.70
C GLY A 32 -15.59 -13.80 -22.22
N PHE A 33 -16.37 -13.20 -21.31
CA PHE A 33 -16.02 -13.17 -19.88
C PHE A 33 -16.00 -14.57 -19.27
N ARG A 34 -14.88 -14.93 -18.64
CA ARG A 34 -14.81 -16.09 -17.74
C ARG A 34 -14.79 -15.60 -16.31
N VAL A 35 -15.68 -16.18 -15.51
CA VAL A 35 -15.89 -15.76 -14.13
C VAL A 35 -15.40 -16.79 -13.14
N ARG A 36 -15.12 -16.32 -11.94
CA ARG A 36 -14.99 -17.14 -10.72
C ARG A 36 -15.84 -16.53 -9.63
N HIS A 37 -16.29 -17.37 -8.70
CA HIS A 37 -17.05 -16.95 -7.54
C HIS A 37 -16.13 -16.71 -6.35
N ARG A 38 -16.44 -15.70 -5.54
CA ARG A 38 -15.82 -15.53 -4.23
C ARG A 38 -16.82 -14.97 -3.23
N ILE A 39 -16.49 -15.06 -1.94
CA ILE A 39 -17.29 -14.46 -0.88
C ILE A 39 -17.19 -12.93 -0.90
N VAL A 40 -18.32 -12.25 -0.74
CA VAL A 40 -18.32 -10.80 -0.52
C VAL A 40 -17.88 -10.54 0.93
N ALA A 41 -16.81 -9.76 1.09
CA ALA A 41 -16.24 -9.49 2.41
C ALA A 41 -17.31 -8.93 3.38
N ARG A 42 -17.48 -9.60 4.52
CA ARG A 42 -18.44 -9.26 5.60
C ARG A 42 -19.92 -9.48 5.28
N CYS A 43 -20.26 -10.11 4.16
CA CYS A 43 -21.65 -10.46 3.84
C CYS A 43 -21.93 -11.94 4.14
N LEU A 44 -21.71 -12.35 5.39
CA LEU A 44 -22.05 -13.69 5.87
C LEU A 44 -22.53 -13.67 7.33
N GLY A 45 -23.38 -14.63 7.69
CA GLY A 45 -23.86 -14.80 9.06
C GLY A 45 -24.77 -16.02 9.21
N LYS A 46 -24.98 -16.46 10.46
CA LYS A 46 -25.97 -17.50 10.79
C LYS A 46 -27.28 -16.86 11.26
N TYR A 47 -28.35 -17.12 10.55
CA TYR A 47 -29.70 -16.63 10.87
C TYR A 47 -30.61 -17.83 11.09
N THR A 48 -31.28 -17.88 12.25
CA THR A 48 -32.13 -19.02 12.65
C THR A 48 -31.46 -20.40 12.58
N GLY A 49 -30.12 -20.45 12.63
CA GLY A 49 -29.32 -21.68 12.51
C GLY A 49 -28.74 -21.92 11.11
N ASP A 50 -29.26 -21.24 10.09
CA ASP A 50 -28.84 -21.39 8.71
C ASP A 50 -27.73 -20.41 8.36
N LEU A 51 -26.70 -20.90 7.66
CA LEU A 51 -25.65 -20.06 7.10
C LEU A 51 -26.20 -19.31 5.88
N VAL A 52 -26.12 -17.98 5.93
CA VAL A 52 -26.40 -17.10 4.82
C VAL A 52 -25.10 -16.40 4.44
N ALA A 53 -24.74 -16.44 3.16
CA ALA A 53 -23.54 -15.83 2.63
C ALA A 53 -23.80 -15.28 1.22
N GLU A 54 -23.28 -14.08 0.94
CA GLU A 54 -23.31 -13.48 -0.38
C GLU A 54 -22.01 -13.76 -1.13
N THR A 55 -22.16 -14.19 -2.38
CA THR A 55 -21.05 -14.44 -3.31
C THR A 55 -21.10 -13.44 -4.47
N GLU A 56 -19.95 -13.07 -4.99
CA GLU A 56 -19.84 -12.24 -6.19
C GLU A 56 -19.14 -12.98 -7.34
N GLU A 57 -19.51 -12.63 -8.57
CA GLU A 57 -18.85 -13.11 -9.79
C GLU A 57 -17.75 -12.12 -10.22
N MET A 58 -16.51 -12.59 -10.21
CA MET A 58 -15.34 -11.84 -10.66
C MET A 58 -15.00 -12.24 -12.08
N VAL A 59 -14.87 -11.27 -12.99
CA VAL A 59 -14.28 -11.55 -14.32
C VAL A 59 -12.78 -11.69 -14.14
N VAL A 60 -12.28 -12.90 -14.40
CA VAL A 60 -10.86 -13.25 -14.21
C VAL A 60 -10.15 -13.54 -15.53
N GLU A 61 -10.90 -13.76 -16.61
CA GLU A 61 -10.36 -13.90 -17.97
C GLU A 61 -11.34 -13.33 -19.00
N SER A 62 -10.83 -12.98 -20.18
CA SER A 62 -11.58 -12.66 -21.40
C SER A 62 -10.79 -13.10 -22.64
N GLU A 63 -11.31 -12.88 -23.85
CA GLU A 63 -10.62 -13.26 -25.10
C GLU A 63 -9.19 -12.70 -25.20
N ASN A 64 -8.96 -11.48 -24.71
CA ASN A 64 -7.67 -10.78 -24.77
C ASN A 64 -7.05 -10.53 -23.38
N PHE A 65 -7.47 -11.28 -22.36
CA PHE A 65 -7.00 -11.12 -20.99
C PHE A 65 -6.98 -12.47 -20.28
N SER A 66 -5.80 -13.01 -20.07
CA SER A 66 -5.60 -14.32 -19.43
C SER A 66 -5.75 -14.23 -17.90
N PHE A 67 -5.81 -15.39 -17.25
CA PHE A 67 -5.81 -15.45 -15.79
C PHE A 67 -4.49 -14.92 -15.21
N GLN A 68 -3.38 -15.08 -15.93
CA GLN A 68 -2.11 -14.49 -15.53
C GLN A 68 -2.17 -12.96 -15.59
N ASP A 69 -2.76 -12.39 -16.64
CA ASP A 69 -2.95 -10.93 -16.73
C ASP A 69 -3.81 -10.40 -15.57
N TYR A 70 -4.82 -11.19 -15.14
CA TYR A 70 -5.58 -10.91 -13.92
C TYR A 70 -4.67 -10.82 -12.70
N LEU A 71 -3.84 -11.84 -12.44
CA LEU A 71 -2.92 -11.87 -11.30
C LEU A 71 -1.89 -10.73 -11.34
N ASP A 72 -1.30 -10.47 -12.50
CA ASP A 72 -0.36 -9.36 -12.71
C ASP A 72 -1.06 -8.02 -12.41
N THR A 73 -2.29 -7.83 -12.88
CA THR A 73 -3.09 -6.65 -12.55
C THR A 73 -3.40 -6.55 -11.05
N ARG A 74 -3.64 -7.69 -10.37
CA ARG A 74 -3.82 -7.70 -8.90
C ARG A 74 -2.54 -7.24 -8.20
N ALA A 75 -1.37 -7.71 -8.63
CA ALA A 75 -0.08 -7.30 -8.08
C ALA A 75 0.18 -5.80 -8.32
N PHE A 76 -0.04 -5.32 -9.55
CA PHE A 76 0.07 -3.90 -9.88
C PHE A 76 -0.85 -3.03 -9.01
N HIS A 77 -2.11 -3.46 -8.79
CA HIS A 77 -3.05 -2.73 -7.92
C HIS A 77 -2.57 -2.70 -6.47
N LEU A 78 -1.97 -3.79 -5.96
CA LEU A 78 -1.38 -3.80 -4.62
C LEU A 78 -0.21 -2.80 -4.54
N LEU A 79 0.71 -2.80 -5.51
CA LEU A 79 1.82 -1.85 -5.56
C LEU A 79 1.33 -0.39 -5.64
N LEU A 80 0.34 -0.12 -6.49
CA LEU A 80 -0.29 1.20 -6.57
C LEU A 80 -0.87 1.62 -5.21
N THR A 81 -1.48 0.69 -4.47
CA THR A 81 -2.08 0.95 -3.16
C THR A 81 -1.03 1.19 -2.08
N ILE A 82 0.09 0.46 -2.12
CA ILE A 82 1.19 0.65 -1.17
C ILE A 82 1.90 1.99 -1.45
N TYR A 83 2.28 2.22 -2.70
CA TYR A 83 3.22 3.30 -3.01
C TYR A 83 2.56 4.64 -3.28
N PHE A 84 1.45 4.66 -4.03
CA PHE A 84 0.90 5.90 -4.58
C PHE A 84 -0.40 6.34 -3.90
N TYR A 85 -1.29 5.40 -3.58
CA TYR A 85 -2.62 5.69 -3.05
C TYR A 85 -2.57 6.50 -1.75
N GLU A 86 -3.40 7.56 -1.67
CA GLU A 86 -3.44 8.47 -0.52
C GLU A 86 -2.09 9.13 -0.21
N ALA A 87 -1.25 9.31 -1.24
CA ALA A 87 0.02 10.03 -1.12
C ALA A 87 1.00 9.40 -0.11
N ASN A 88 0.99 8.07 0.06
CA ASN A 88 1.83 7.35 1.03
C ASN A 88 3.33 7.71 0.94
N PHE A 89 3.89 7.84 -0.27
CA PHE A 89 5.27 8.27 -0.52
C PHE A 89 5.34 9.48 -1.47
N GLN A 90 4.54 10.52 -1.19
CA GLN A 90 4.38 11.68 -2.07
C GLN A 90 5.70 12.36 -2.46
N GLU A 91 6.61 12.54 -1.51
CA GLU A 91 7.92 13.16 -1.70
C GLU A 91 8.75 12.43 -2.76
N ALA A 92 8.77 11.08 -2.74
CA ALA A 92 9.45 10.30 -3.77
C ALA A 92 8.80 10.46 -5.16
N PHE A 93 7.47 10.47 -5.25
CA PHE A 93 6.77 10.67 -6.53
C PHE A 93 6.89 12.10 -7.07
N LYS A 94 6.96 13.10 -6.18
CA LYS A 94 7.23 14.49 -6.53
C LYS A 94 8.64 14.63 -7.10
N PHE A 95 9.61 14.01 -6.44
CA PHE A 95 11.01 14.04 -6.86
C PHE A 95 11.22 13.27 -8.17
N ALA A 96 10.62 12.09 -8.31
CA ALA A 96 10.62 11.32 -9.56
C ALA A 96 10.11 12.17 -10.73
N ARG A 97 8.99 12.87 -10.56
CA ARG A 97 8.41 13.73 -11.60
C ARG A 97 9.28 14.93 -11.93
N GLU A 98 9.92 15.55 -10.95
CA GLU A 98 10.91 16.62 -11.17
C GLU A 98 12.03 16.15 -12.11
N ARG A 99 12.43 14.88 -11.99
CA ARG A 99 13.46 14.24 -12.81
C ARG A 99 12.93 13.57 -14.09
N GLY A 100 11.68 13.85 -14.46
CA GLY A 100 11.07 13.35 -15.69
C GLY A 100 10.54 11.91 -15.61
N VAL A 101 10.60 11.26 -14.45
CA VAL A 101 10.03 9.93 -14.23
C VAL A 101 8.55 10.07 -13.89
N ARG A 102 7.68 9.49 -14.72
CA ARG A 102 6.23 9.54 -14.49
C ARG A 102 5.80 8.57 -13.38
N PRO A 103 4.85 8.94 -12.50
CA PRO A 103 4.39 8.04 -11.45
C PRO A 103 3.91 6.67 -11.92
N PHE A 104 3.18 6.59 -13.05
CA PHE A 104 2.79 5.30 -13.61
C PHE A 104 3.99 4.46 -14.03
N GLU A 105 5.02 5.08 -14.64
CA GLU A 105 6.22 4.38 -15.08
C GLU A 105 7.01 3.83 -13.91
N LEU A 106 7.07 4.56 -12.78
CA LEU A 106 7.72 4.07 -11.58
C LEU A 106 6.99 2.84 -11.00
N VAL A 107 5.67 2.90 -10.83
CA VAL A 107 4.90 1.75 -10.31
C VAL A 107 4.95 0.57 -11.28
N ARG A 108 4.93 0.82 -12.59
CA ARG A 108 5.10 -0.22 -13.62
C ARG A 108 6.51 -0.84 -13.55
N ALA A 109 7.55 -0.04 -13.41
CA ALA A 109 8.92 -0.55 -13.27
C ALA A 109 9.06 -1.43 -12.02
N MET A 110 8.44 -1.04 -10.89
CA MET A 110 8.37 -1.88 -9.69
C MET A 110 7.62 -3.19 -9.93
N HIS A 111 6.55 -3.16 -10.70
CA HIS A 111 5.81 -4.36 -11.06
C HIS A 111 6.66 -5.31 -11.91
N ASP A 112 7.24 -4.80 -13.00
CA ASP A 112 8.02 -5.58 -13.96
C ASP A 112 9.30 -6.16 -13.32
N ARG A 113 9.82 -5.49 -12.29
CA ARG A 113 11.05 -5.87 -11.56
C ARG A 113 10.75 -6.40 -10.16
N LEU A 114 9.56 -6.92 -9.90
CA LEU A 114 9.17 -7.42 -8.58
C LEU A 114 10.11 -8.52 -8.06
N SER A 115 10.75 -9.30 -8.96
CA SER A 115 11.77 -10.29 -8.60
C SER A 115 13.00 -9.70 -7.89
N GLU A 116 13.26 -8.40 -8.08
CA GLU A 116 14.38 -7.68 -7.47
C GLU A 116 14.04 -7.10 -6.10
N ALA A 117 12.76 -7.04 -5.72
CA ALA A 117 12.36 -6.52 -4.42
C ALA A 117 12.95 -7.36 -3.28
N PRO A 118 13.14 -6.78 -2.08
CA PRO A 118 13.66 -7.54 -0.95
C PRO A 118 12.80 -8.77 -0.63
N PRO A 119 13.38 -9.88 -0.13
CA PRO A 119 12.66 -11.15 0.05
C PRO A 119 11.38 -11.03 0.89
N ALA A 120 11.39 -10.23 1.95
CA ALA A 120 10.21 -10.03 2.79
C ALA A 120 9.07 -9.33 2.02
N PHE A 121 9.38 -8.31 1.23
CA PHE A 121 8.38 -7.62 0.40
C PHE A 121 7.85 -8.53 -0.72
N ARG A 122 8.73 -9.30 -1.38
CA ARG A 122 8.28 -10.30 -2.38
C ARG A 122 7.33 -11.32 -1.78
N LYS A 123 7.60 -11.78 -0.55
CA LYS A 123 6.71 -12.68 0.17
C LYS A 123 5.34 -12.06 0.38
N VAL A 124 5.26 -10.77 0.73
CA VAL A 124 3.98 -10.05 0.89
C VAL A 124 3.16 -10.09 -0.40
N VAL A 125 3.79 -9.86 -1.56
CA VAL A 125 3.07 -9.89 -2.85
C VAL A 125 2.70 -11.32 -3.24
N ALA A 126 3.58 -12.30 -3.03
CA ALA A 126 3.31 -13.71 -3.31
C ALA A 126 2.13 -14.23 -2.46
N ASP A 127 2.18 -14.03 -1.14
CA ASP A 127 1.11 -14.44 -0.22
C ASP A 127 -0.22 -13.77 -0.61
N TYR A 128 -0.19 -12.50 -1.04
CA TYR A 128 -1.40 -11.80 -1.50
C TYR A 128 -1.99 -12.47 -2.73
N LEU A 129 -1.18 -12.81 -3.74
CA LEU A 129 -1.65 -13.48 -4.95
C LEU A 129 -2.16 -14.89 -4.65
N ASP A 130 -1.48 -15.62 -3.78
CA ASP A 130 -1.88 -16.97 -3.36
C ASP A 130 -3.24 -16.95 -2.66
N GLU A 131 -3.45 -16.03 -1.71
CA GLU A 131 -4.75 -15.89 -1.04
C GLU A 131 -5.84 -15.46 -2.01
N ASN A 132 -5.58 -14.50 -2.90
CA ASN A 132 -6.54 -14.09 -3.92
C ASN A 132 -6.97 -15.25 -4.83
N GLN A 133 -6.05 -16.17 -5.16
CA GLN A 133 -6.37 -17.35 -5.97
C GLN A 133 -7.16 -18.38 -5.18
N SER A 134 -6.78 -18.64 -3.92
CA SER A 134 -7.45 -19.60 -3.05
C SER A 134 -8.91 -19.24 -2.75
N GLU A 135 -9.28 -17.97 -2.90
CA GLU A 135 -10.65 -17.46 -2.69
C GLU A 135 -11.49 -17.42 -3.98
N LEU A 136 -10.96 -17.87 -5.12
CA LEU A 136 -11.67 -17.90 -6.41
C LEU A 136 -12.10 -19.31 -6.77
N PHE A 137 -13.40 -19.54 -6.76
CA PHE A 137 -14.03 -20.84 -7.01
C PHE A 137 -14.66 -20.91 -8.40
N GLU A 138 -14.64 -22.09 -9.02
CA GLU A 138 -15.27 -22.33 -10.32
C GLU A 138 -16.79 -22.15 -10.26
N THR A 139 -17.42 -22.58 -9.17
CA THR A 139 -18.87 -22.49 -8.97
C THR A 139 -19.24 -21.76 -7.68
N ARG A 140 -20.47 -21.24 -7.64
CA ARG A 140 -21.04 -20.62 -6.45
C ARG A 140 -21.17 -21.65 -5.31
N GLU A 141 -21.53 -22.87 -5.66
CA GLU A 141 -21.71 -23.99 -4.72
C GLU A 141 -20.39 -24.34 -4.03
N ASP A 142 -19.29 -24.43 -4.78
CA ASP A 142 -17.96 -24.68 -4.21
C ASP A 142 -17.53 -23.55 -3.27
N CYS A 143 -17.79 -22.29 -3.66
CA CYS A 143 -17.54 -21.14 -2.80
C CYS A 143 -18.33 -21.22 -1.49
N LEU A 144 -19.62 -21.56 -1.55
CA LEU A 144 -20.47 -21.67 -0.36
C LEU A 144 -20.08 -22.85 0.54
N ALA A 145 -19.67 -23.98 -0.04
CA ALA A 145 -19.15 -25.12 0.70
C ALA A 145 -17.89 -24.72 1.48
N TRP A 146 -16.94 -24.05 0.82
CA TRP A 146 -15.74 -23.54 1.48
C TRP A 146 -16.06 -22.52 2.58
N VAL A 147 -17.02 -21.61 2.37
CA VAL A 147 -17.48 -20.66 3.40
C VAL A 147 -18.07 -21.38 4.61
N ALA A 148 -18.82 -22.46 4.41
CA ALA A 148 -19.38 -23.24 5.50
C ALA A 148 -18.30 -23.92 6.35
N GLU A 149 -17.25 -24.44 5.71
CA GLU A 149 -16.10 -25.05 6.38
C GLU A 149 -15.23 -24.03 7.12
N ASN A 150 -15.13 -22.81 6.58
CA ASN A 150 -14.25 -21.75 7.09
C ASN A 150 -14.99 -20.64 7.86
N TYR A 151 -16.26 -20.86 8.25
CA TYR A 151 -17.14 -19.85 8.82
C TYR A 151 -16.52 -19.12 10.01
N ASP A 152 -15.98 -19.86 11.00
CA ASP A 152 -15.44 -19.24 12.22
C ASP A 152 -14.21 -18.37 11.91
N GLY A 153 -13.35 -18.79 10.96
CA GLY A 153 -12.20 -18.02 10.49
C GLY A 153 -12.58 -16.77 9.69
N LEU A 154 -13.66 -16.84 8.91
CA LEU A 154 -14.21 -15.68 8.20
C LEU A 154 -14.85 -14.67 9.16
N ILE A 155 -15.49 -15.14 10.24
CA ILE A 155 -16.08 -14.29 11.29
C ILE A 155 -15.00 -13.63 12.16
N SER A 156 -13.95 -14.36 12.54
CA SER A 156 -12.83 -13.79 13.29
C SER A 156 -11.99 -12.83 12.44
N GLY A 157 -11.98 -13.04 11.11
CA GLY A 157 -11.17 -12.31 10.15
C GLY A 157 -9.75 -12.87 10.00
N ASP A 158 -9.55 -14.14 10.39
CA ASP A 158 -8.29 -14.87 10.21
C ASP A 158 -8.11 -15.30 8.74
N VAL A 159 -9.22 -15.57 8.05
CA VAL A 159 -9.28 -15.90 6.62
C VAL A 159 -10.23 -14.92 5.92
N GLY A 160 -10.00 -14.63 4.65
CA GLY A 160 -10.86 -13.74 3.87
C GLY A 160 -10.71 -12.25 4.21
N GLY A 161 -11.79 -11.52 3.94
CA GLY A 161 -11.90 -10.09 4.21
C GLY A 161 -11.35 -9.23 3.07
N ASN A 162 -10.87 -8.02 3.40
CA ASN A 162 -10.33 -7.11 2.39
C ASN A 162 -8.82 -7.35 2.25
N LEU A 163 -8.46 -8.30 1.39
CA LEU A 163 -7.06 -8.66 1.14
C LEU A 163 -6.21 -7.46 0.70
N LEU A 164 -6.71 -6.61 -0.20
CA LEU A 164 -5.97 -5.43 -0.66
C LEU A 164 -5.63 -4.50 0.52
N SER A 165 -6.61 -4.22 1.38
CA SER A 165 -6.40 -3.42 2.58
C SER A 165 -5.38 -4.08 3.50
N ARG A 166 -5.51 -5.38 3.78
CA ARG A 166 -4.61 -6.12 4.68
C ARG A 166 -3.16 -6.06 4.19
N TYR A 167 -2.92 -6.44 2.93
CA TYR A 167 -1.58 -6.51 2.36
C TYR A 167 -0.96 -5.14 2.11
N SER A 168 -1.76 -4.12 1.77
CA SER A 168 -1.25 -2.75 1.69
C SER A 168 -0.74 -2.23 3.04
N MET A 169 -1.33 -2.67 4.14
CA MET A 169 -0.88 -2.31 5.49
C MET A 169 0.37 -3.08 5.90
N ILE A 170 0.47 -4.35 5.52
CA ILE A 170 1.69 -5.14 5.73
C ILE A 170 2.87 -4.46 5.00
N GLY A 171 2.70 -4.07 3.74
CA GLY A 171 3.72 -3.32 3.01
C GLY A 171 4.14 -2.03 3.73
N ARG A 172 3.17 -1.22 4.16
CA ARG A 172 3.43 0.11 4.74
C ARG A 172 3.94 0.11 6.17
N PHE A 173 3.58 -0.90 6.98
CA PHE A 173 3.88 -0.88 8.41
C PHE A 173 4.69 -2.07 8.89
N VAL A 174 4.62 -3.23 8.24
CA VAL A 174 5.32 -4.44 8.71
C VAL A 174 6.68 -4.58 8.02
N VAL A 175 6.70 -4.40 6.69
CA VAL A 175 7.92 -4.48 5.87
C VAL A 175 8.27 -3.12 5.26
N LEU A 176 8.10 -2.04 6.06
CA LEU A 176 8.30 -0.67 5.58
C LEU A 176 9.72 -0.45 5.06
N ASN A 177 10.74 -0.97 5.76
CA ASN A 177 12.12 -0.76 5.35
C ASN A 177 12.41 -1.42 4.01
N GLU A 178 11.90 -2.63 3.78
CA GLU A 178 12.02 -3.35 2.52
C GLU A 178 11.22 -2.69 1.40
N THR A 179 10.06 -2.11 1.72
CA THR A 179 9.26 -1.28 0.81
C THR A 179 10.06 -0.04 0.37
N LEU A 180 10.74 0.63 1.31
CA LEU A 180 11.58 1.78 1.02
C LEU A 180 12.86 1.39 0.26
N ASP A 181 13.47 0.24 0.59
CA ASP A 181 14.60 -0.30 -0.16
C ASP A 181 14.23 -0.54 -1.62
N PHE A 182 13.07 -1.14 -1.87
CA PHE A 182 12.62 -1.38 -3.24
C PHE A 182 12.31 -0.09 -4.00
N LEU A 183 11.65 0.87 -3.34
CA LEU A 183 11.42 2.20 -3.92
C LEU A 183 12.73 2.92 -4.26
N ALA A 184 13.70 2.90 -3.34
CA ALA A 184 15.01 3.51 -3.53
C ALA A 184 15.77 2.84 -4.70
N HIS A 185 15.77 1.51 -4.76
CA HIS A 185 16.40 0.75 -5.83
C HIS A 185 15.82 1.10 -7.21
N ILE A 186 14.50 0.94 -7.38
CA ILE A 186 13.87 1.15 -8.69
C ILE A 186 13.94 2.61 -9.12
N LEU A 187 13.67 3.57 -8.22
CA LEU A 187 13.76 4.98 -8.57
C LEU A 187 15.22 5.39 -8.82
N GLY A 188 16.17 4.89 -8.03
CA GLY A 188 17.61 5.13 -8.22
C GLY A 188 18.08 4.74 -9.62
N ASP A 189 17.71 3.55 -10.08
CA ASP A 189 18.05 3.08 -11.42
C ASP A 189 17.42 3.94 -12.52
N MET A 190 16.17 4.35 -12.34
CA MET A 190 15.47 5.20 -13.31
C MET A 190 16.05 6.62 -13.40
N LEU A 191 16.74 7.09 -12.35
CA LEU A 191 17.45 8.36 -12.33
C LEU A 191 18.86 8.26 -12.95
N GLY A 192 19.41 7.06 -13.06
CA GLY A 192 20.78 6.79 -13.49
C GLY A 192 21.75 6.74 -12.32
N GLU A 193 22.51 5.64 -12.20
CA GLU A 193 23.47 5.42 -11.11
C GLU A 193 24.60 6.46 -11.07
N ASP A 194 24.96 7.03 -12.23
CA ASP A 194 26.03 8.02 -12.37
C ASP A 194 25.61 9.45 -11.99
N ASP A 195 24.31 9.74 -11.86
CA ASP A 195 23.82 11.06 -11.40
C ASP A 195 23.92 11.15 -9.88
N ALA A 196 25.15 11.40 -9.39
CA ALA A 196 25.44 11.50 -7.97
C ALA A 196 24.57 12.53 -7.23
N GLU A 197 24.13 13.59 -7.93
CA GLU A 197 23.26 14.61 -7.35
C GLU A 197 21.85 14.05 -7.13
N ALA A 198 21.27 13.40 -8.15
CA ALA A 198 19.98 12.75 -8.05
C ALA A 198 19.99 11.63 -6.99
N GLN A 199 21.06 10.83 -6.93
CA GLN A 199 21.20 9.78 -5.92
C GLN A 199 21.27 10.36 -4.49
N SER A 200 21.98 11.48 -4.27
CA SER A 200 22.00 12.15 -2.96
C SER A 200 20.62 12.71 -2.57
N MET A 201 19.89 13.30 -3.52
CA MET A 201 18.52 13.77 -3.31
C MET A 201 17.56 12.63 -2.99
N LEU A 202 17.62 11.52 -3.74
CA LEU A 202 16.84 10.32 -3.46
C LEU A 202 17.14 9.77 -2.06
N ALA A 203 18.42 9.66 -1.70
CA ALA A 203 18.83 9.23 -0.37
C ALA A 203 18.27 10.14 0.73
N SER A 204 18.22 11.46 0.51
CA SER A 204 17.62 12.41 1.44
C SER A 204 16.12 12.16 1.63
N VAL A 205 15.38 11.87 0.56
CA VAL A 205 13.94 11.52 0.58
C VAL A 205 13.70 10.18 1.27
N ILE A 206 14.48 9.15 0.97
CA ILE A 206 14.32 7.81 1.57
C ILE A 206 14.67 7.85 3.06
N ASN A 207 15.74 8.54 3.45
CA ASN A 207 16.11 8.72 4.85
C ASN A 207 15.04 9.50 5.62
N TYR A 208 14.40 10.48 4.98
CA TYR A 208 13.28 11.19 5.58
C TYR A 208 12.16 10.21 5.97
N TYR A 209 11.75 9.31 5.07
CA TYR A 209 10.75 8.28 5.40
C TYR A 209 11.18 7.37 6.55
N ARG A 210 12.42 6.85 6.52
CA ARG A 210 12.92 5.97 7.59
C ARG A 210 12.92 6.64 8.95
N SER A 211 13.19 7.93 8.99
CA SER A 211 13.23 8.68 10.24
C SER A 211 11.83 9.05 10.73
N VAL A 212 10.92 9.47 9.84
CA VAL A 212 9.61 9.98 10.26
C VAL A 212 8.55 8.90 10.37
N MET A 213 8.54 7.85 9.55
CA MET A 213 7.44 6.88 9.54
C MET A 213 7.56 5.88 10.71
N LEU A 214 6.44 5.65 11.38
CA LEU A 214 6.30 4.61 12.39
C LEU A 214 5.96 3.27 11.73
N HIS A 215 6.55 2.19 12.25
CA HIS A 215 6.37 0.85 11.72
C HIS A 215 6.41 -0.21 12.84
N VAL A 216 6.04 -1.43 12.51
CA VAL A 216 6.10 -2.60 13.38
C VAL A 216 7.58 -3.01 13.57
N PRO A 217 8.00 -3.40 14.79
CA PRO A 217 7.23 -3.40 16.04
C PRO A 217 6.97 -1.98 16.56
N PHE A 218 5.69 -1.61 16.71
CA PHE A 218 5.34 -0.22 17.06
C PHE A 218 5.80 0.12 18.47
N ARG A 219 5.77 -0.82 19.42
CA ARG A 219 6.37 -0.61 20.75
C ARG A 219 7.82 -0.14 20.69
N GLN A 220 8.61 -0.65 19.74
CA GLN A 220 10.00 -0.21 19.56
C GLN A 220 10.05 1.11 18.79
N SER A 221 9.33 1.20 17.68
CA SER A 221 9.30 2.39 16.83
C SER A 221 8.82 3.64 17.59
N LEU A 222 7.89 3.50 18.54
CA LEU A 222 7.36 4.60 19.35
C LEU A 222 8.35 5.12 20.40
N GLU A 223 9.29 4.28 20.85
CA GLU A 223 10.33 4.66 21.82
C GLU A 223 11.62 5.12 21.12
N ALA A 224 11.82 4.72 19.87
CA ALA A 224 12.98 5.14 19.09
C ALA A 224 12.88 6.61 18.67
N THR A 225 13.98 7.33 18.87
CA THR A 225 14.19 8.72 18.45
C THR A 225 15.32 8.79 17.40
N PRO A 226 15.13 8.22 16.20
CA PRO A 226 16.15 8.27 15.16
C PRO A 226 16.43 9.72 14.77
N ASN A 227 17.69 10.02 14.43
CA ASN A 227 18.01 11.30 13.79
C ASN A 227 17.71 11.18 12.29
N TRP A 228 17.04 12.19 11.74
CA TRP A 228 16.96 12.38 10.31
C TRP A 228 18.24 13.05 9.83
N VAL A 229 19.06 12.28 9.11
CA VAL A 229 20.31 12.76 8.54
C VAL A 229 20.10 13.11 7.08
N THR A 230 20.35 14.37 6.71
CA THR A 230 20.01 14.88 5.37
C THR A 230 20.95 15.98 4.88
N GLU A 231 21.02 16.13 3.55
CA GLU A 231 21.66 17.26 2.85
C GLU A 231 20.61 18.21 2.21
N HIS A 232 19.35 17.77 2.14
CA HIS A 232 18.23 18.52 1.57
C HIS A 232 17.07 18.59 2.56
N ASP A 233 16.44 19.75 2.70
CA ASP A 233 15.32 19.96 3.61
C ASP A 233 14.00 19.52 3.00
N VAL A 234 13.77 18.20 3.00
CA VAL A 234 12.52 17.57 2.53
C VAL A 234 11.29 18.08 3.28
N GLU A 235 11.40 18.47 4.56
CA GLU A 235 10.27 19.00 5.33
C GLU A 235 9.91 20.42 4.89
N ALA A 236 10.91 21.30 4.66
CA ALA A 236 10.67 22.61 4.05
C ALA A 236 10.07 22.47 2.65
N TRP A 237 10.61 21.56 1.83
CA TRP A 237 10.13 21.30 0.48
C TRP A 237 8.66 20.85 0.47
N ARG A 238 8.29 19.94 1.38
CA ARG A 238 6.91 19.52 1.61
C ARG A 238 6.04 20.67 2.12
N GLY A 239 6.55 21.49 3.04
CA GLY A 239 5.84 22.64 3.62
C GLY A 239 5.53 23.74 2.61
N ASP A 240 6.35 23.88 1.56
CA ASP A 240 6.15 24.79 0.43
C ASP A 240 5.33 24.15 -0.71
N ASP A 241 4.59 23.07 -0.43
CA ASP A 241 3.82 22.27 -1.39
C ASP A 241 4.61 21.90 -2.66
N TYR A 242 5.91 21.65 -2.50
CA TYR A 242 6.81 21.29 -3.58
C TYR A 242 6.86 22.34 -4.70
N ALA A 243 6.71 23.63 -4.36
CA ALA A 243 6.65 24.73 -5.32
C ALA A 243 7.94 24.88 -6.16
N LYS A 244 9.08 24.44 -5.61
CA LYS A 244 10.40 24.48 -6.24
C LYS A 244 11.02 23.09 -6.30
N PRO A 245 12.03 22.86 -7.18
CA PRO A 245 12.81 21.63 -7.19
C PRO A 245 13.47 21.33 -5.83
N LEU A 246 13.60 20.05 -5.46
CA LEU A 246 14.23 19.64 -4.19
C LEU A 246 15.67 20.19 -4.05
N GLY A 247 16.37 20.35 -5.17
CA GLY A 247 17.72 20.94 -5.20
C GLY A 247 17.79 22.38 -4.64
N GLU A 248 16.71 23.15 -4.66
CA GLU A 248 16.66 24.50 -4.06
C GLU A 248 16.60 24.48 -2.52
N TYR A 249 16.35 23.33 -1.91
CA TYR A 249 16.28 23.15 -0.45
C TYR A 249 17.57 22.52 0.10
N ARG A 250 18.70 22.69 -0.61
CA ARG A 250 20.01 22.20 -0.19
C ARG A 250 20.52 22.98 1.02
N LEU A 251 21.00 22.26 2.04
CA LEU A 251 21.40 22.81 3.33
C LEU A 251 22.87 23.26 3.40
N GLY A 252 23.62 23.10 2.31
CA GLY A 252 25.05 23.43 2.21
C GLY A 252 25.98 22.47 2.95
N GLN A 253 25.48 21.76 3.96
CA GLN A 253 26.17 20.69 4.69
C GLN A 253 25.18 19.60 5.12
N ARG A 254 25.70 18.42 5.42
CA ARG A 254 24.93 17.34 6.03
C ARG A 254 24.59 17.71 7.48
N ILE A 255 23.31 17.61 7.85
CA ILE A 255 22.83 17.88 9.21
C ILE A 255 22.10 16.68 9.79
N GLU A 256 21.95 16.67 11.11
CA GLU A 256 21.14 15.70 11.86
C GLU A 256 20.01 16.42 12.58
N ILE A 257 18.77 15.98 12.34
CA ILE A 257 17.57 16.53 12.97
C ILE A 257 16.94 15.43 13.84
N PRO A 258 16.88 15.60 15.18
CA PRO A 258 16.23 14.62 16.05
C PRO A 258 14.74 14.50 15.74
N THR A 259 14.20 13.29 15.91
CA THR A 259 12.77 13.03 15.75
C THR A 259 12.17 12.51 17.06
N ASP A 260 10.90 12.84 17.31
CA ASP A 260 10.15 12.32 18.45
C ASP A 260 8.68 12.10 18.07
N VAL A 261 7.98 11.24 18.81
CA VAL A 261 6.54 11.02 18.60
C VAL A 261 5.76 11.92 19.54
N ASN A 262 4.82 12.69 18.98
CA ASN A 262 3.89 13.49 19.76
C ASN A 262 3.28 12.67 20.94
N ALA A 263 3.40 13.18 22.17
CA ALA A 263 3.04 12.43 23.37
C ALA A 263 1.59 11.92 23.37
N ARG A 264 0.64 12.69 22.81
CA ARG A 264 -0.77 12.29 22.70
C ARG A 264 -0.95 11.14 21.71
N ILE A 265 -0.28 11.22 20.57
CA ILE A 265 -0.31 10.18 19.53
C ILE A 265 0.36 8.91 20.05
N LYS A 266 1.51 9.03 20.71
CA LYS A 266 2.22 7.90 21.34
C LYS A 266 1.34 7.17 22.36
N ALA A 267 0.66 7.91 23.25
CA ALA A 267 -0.28 7.31 24.20
C ALA A 267 -1.45 6.60 23.50
N THR A 268 -2.02 7.24 22.48
CA THR A 268 -3.14 6.67 21.69
C THR A 268 -2.72 5.37 21.01
N LEU A 269 -1.58 5.36 20.32
CA LEU A 269 -1.06 4.17 19.64
C LEU A 269 -0.77 3.04 20.61
N LYS A 270 -0.14 3.33 21.77
CA LYS A 270 0.09 2.32 22.81
C LYS A 270 -1.21 1.64 23.26
N THR A 271 -2.25 2.42 23.57
CA THR A 271 -3.55 1.84 23.97
C THR A 271 -4.16 0.97 22.86
N ARG A 272 -4.06 1.40 21.60
CA ARG A 272 -4.55 0.62 20.46
C ARG A 272 -3.78 -0.68 20.28
N ILE A 273 -2.46 -0.63 20.41
CA ILE A 273 -1.57 -1.79 20.35
C ILE A 273 -1.86 -2.76 21.50
N ASP A 274 -2.07 -2.28 22.72
CA ASP A 274 -2.43 -3.10 23.87
C ASP A 274 -3.80 -3.78 23.68
N THR A 275 -4.74 -3.11 22.99
CA THR A 275 -6.11 -3.60 22.77
C THR A 275 -6.19 -4.59 21.60
N PHE A 276 -5.52 -4.29 20.49
CA PHE A 276 -5.71 -4.99 19.22
C PHE A 276 -4.48 -5.76 18.75
N GLY A 277 -3.32 -5.57 19.38
CA GLY A 277 -2.04 -6.12 18.92
C GLY A 277 -1.46 -5.39 17.71
N GLU A 278 -0.25 -5.79 17.32
CA GLU A 278 0.50 -5.22 16.18
C GLU A 278 0.44 -6.11 14.92
N HIS A 279 -0.34 -7.19 14.95
CA HIS A 279 -0.55 -8.06 13.80
C HIS A 279 -1.52 -7.42 12.79
N PRO A 280 -1.51 -7.82 11.50
CA PRO A 280 -2.23 -7.11 10.43
C PRO A 280 -3.72 -6.88 10.70
N THR A 281 -4.43 -7.85 11.28
CA THR A 281 -5.84 -7.74 11.66
C THR A 281 -6.07 -6.66 12.71
N GLY A 282 -5.19 -6.57 13.72
CA GLY A 282 -5.19 -5.52 14.73
C GLY A 282 -4.92 -4.14 14.14
N LEU A 283 -3.90 -4.03 13.27
CA LEU A 283 -3.59 -2.80 12.55
C LEU A 283 -4.81 -2.28 11.78
N GLY A 284 -5.51 -3.17 11.07
CA GLY A 284 -6.70 -2.84 10.28
C GLY A 284 -7.88 -2.31 11.11
N ARG A 285 -7.87 -2.48 12.44
CA ARG A 285 -8.89 -1.94 13.35
C ARG A 285 -8.58 -0.51 13.78
N PHE A 286 -7.33 -0.20 14.15
CA PHE A 286 -7.01 1.14 14.66
C PHE A 286 -6.68 2.18 13.58
N THR A 287 -6.14 1.75 12.43
CA THR A 287 -5.90 2.66 11.28
C THR A 287 -7.17 3.28 10.71
N ARG A 288 -8.35 2.71 10.97
CA ARG A 288 -9.65 3.30 10.59
C ARG A 288 -10.00 4.56 11.38
N THR A 289 -9.36 4.74 12.53
CA THR A 289 -9.66 5.82 13.48
C THR A 289 -8.51 6.81 13.63
N MET A 290 -7.47 6.66 12.80
CA MET A 290 -6.25 7.45 12.84
C MET A 290 -5.91 7.93 11.43
N PHE A 291 -5.31 9.09 11.32
CA PHE A 291 -4.88 9.65 10.05
C PHE A 291 -3.46 9.18 9.71
N ALA A 292 -3.09 9.21 8.43
CA ALA A 292 -1.73 8.83 7.99
C ALA A 292 -0.63 9.64 8.72
N ASN A 293 -0.89 10.93 9.01
CA ASN A 293 0.04 11.78 9.77
C ASN A 293 0.22 11.34 11.23
N ASP A 294 -0.74 10.62 11.83
CA ASP A 294 -0.59 10.09 13.20
C ASP A 294 0.44 8.95 13.26
N PHE A 295 0.86 8.42 12.11
CA PHE A 295 1.92 7.41 12.00
C PHE A 295 3.29 8.02 11.67
N ARG A 296 3.48 9.31 11.96
CA ARG A 296 4.73 10.03 11.72
C ARG A 296 5.29 10.63 13.01
N ARG A 297 6.61 10.71 13.08
CA ARG A 297 7.36 11.46 14.10
C ARG A 297 7.39 12.94 13.71
N ASP A 298 7.40 13.78 14.72
CA ASP A 298 7.67 15.21 14.61
C ASP A 298 9.20 15.43 14.52
N LEU A 299 9.61 16.44 13.76
CA LEU A 299 11.00 16.85 13.62
C LEU A 299 11.34 17.98 14.60
N GLN A 300 12.42 17.82 15.37
CA GLN A 300 12.95 18.87 16.26
C GLN A 300 13.90 19.77 15.46
N ARG A 301 13.32 20.67 14.65
CA ARG A 301 14.08 21.51 13.71
C ARG A 301 14.86 22.61 14.45
N PRO A 302 16.16 22.82 14.14
CA PRO A 302 16.90 23.97 14.65
C PRO A 302 16.28 25.29 14.18
N ASP A 303 16.35 26.33 15.01
CA ASP A 303 15.84 27.68 14.68
C ASP A 303 16.41 28.24 13.37
N SER A 304 17.62 27.81 12.98
CA SER A 304 18.25 28.20 11.73
C SER A 304 17.50 27.73 10.47
N LEU A 305 16.62 26.72 10.59
CA LEU A 305 15.82 26.16 9.49
C LEU A 305 14.36 26.62 9.50
N ASN A 306 13.92 27.37 10.53
CA ASN A 306 12.53 27.80 10.70
C ASN A 306 12.19 29.11 9.93
N ARG A 307 12.80 29.34 8.76
CA ARG A 307 12.57 30.55 7.94
C ARG A 307 11.61 30.32 6.80
#